data_AF-A0A6V7IHQ2-F1
#
_entry.id   AF-A0A6V7IHQ2-F1
#
_cell.length_a   1.000
_cell.length_b   1.000
_cell.length_c   1.000
_cell.angle_alpha   90.00
_cell.angle_beta   90.00
_cell.angle_gamma   90.00
#
_symmetry.space_group_name_H-M   'P 1'
#
loop_
_entity.id
_entity.type
_entity.pdbx_description
1 polymer ?
#
loop_
_entity_poly.entity_id
_entity_poly.type
_entity_poly.pdbx_seq_one_letter_code
_entity_poly.pdbx_strand_id
1 'polypeptide(L)'
;NNRKGLVPSPIKIKTFKRFFDCAGVMMESQLRSVGSNTLRDFMDFILHCSGNCFKLNIIVKEREIVLDPPIEYFEKVLCGILDTVIDAVAGIERLETQLYLDWSGPPAYLK
;
A
#
# COMPACT_ATOMS: atom_id res chain seq x y z
N ASN A 1 -10.20 3.78 31.87
CA ASN A 1 -10.28 3.69 30.40
C ASN A 1 -11.74 3.80 29.95
N ASN A 2 -12.21 5.02 29.67
CA ASN A 2 -13.64 5.37 29.45
C ASN A 2 -14.12 5.09 28.00
N ARG A 3 -13.94 3.86 27.51
CA ARG A 3 -14.42 3.44 26.16
C ARG A 3 -15.65 2.53 26.20
N LYS A 4 -16.32 2.41 27.35
CA LYS A 4 -17.59 1.66 27.45
C LYS A 4 -18.68 2.42 26.69
N GLY A 5 -19.15 1.87 25.57
CA GLY A 5 -20.30 2.38 24.80
C GLY A 5 -20.00 2.97 23.42
N LEU A 6 -18.73 3.14 23.03
CA LEU A 6 -18.38 3.68 21.70
C LEU A 6 -18.42 2.62 20.59
N VAL A 7 -18.11 1.37 20.93
CA VAL A 7 -18.23 0.22 20.03
C VAL A 7 -19.50 -0.55 20.40
N PRO A 8 -20.39 -0.84 19.44
CA PRO A 8 -21.56 -1.67 19.72
C PRO A 8 -21.15 -3.03 20.29
N SER A 9 -21.97 -3.60 21.17
CA SER A 9 -21.74 -4.95 21.66
C SER A 9 -21.88 -5.98 20.52
N PRO A 10 -21.02 -7.01 20.45
CA PRO A 10 -21.18 -8.13 19.52
C PRO A 10 -22.54 -8.83 19.61
N ILE A 11 -23.18 -8.79 20.78
CA ILE A 11 -24.54 -9.33 21.02
C ILE A 11 -25.56 -8.64 20.11
N LYS A 12 -25.37 -7.35 19.79
CA LYS A 12 -26.20 -6.59 18.87
C LYS A 12 -25.66 -6.71 17.44
N ILE A 13 -25.66 -7.93 16.89
CA ILE A 13 -25.03 -8.32 15.61
C ILE A 13 -25.28 -7.31 14.48
N LYS A 14 -26.52 -6.84 14.29
CA LYS A 14 -26.87 -5.88 13.23
C LYS A 14 -26.16 -4.53 13.39
N THR A 15 -26.20 -3.97 14.60
CA THR A 15 -25.58 -2.66 14.91
C THR A 15 -24.07 -2.77 14.89
N PHE A 16 -23.54 -3.89 15.39
CA PHE A 16 -22.13 -4.22 15.36
C PHE A 16 -21.59 -4.29 13.94
N LYS A 17 -22.23 -5.08 13.07
CA LYS A 17 -21.86 -5.20 11.66
C LYS A 17 -21.88 -3.84 10.97
N ARG A 18 -22.96 -3.06 11.14
CA ARG A 18 -23.07 -1.73 10.52
C ARG A 18 -21.96 -0.78 10.97
N PHE A 19 -21.54 -0.83 12.23
CA PHE A 19 -20.43 -0.02 12.73
C PHE A 19 -19.11 -0.38 12.03
N PHE A 20 -18.78 -1.66 11.92
CA PHE A 20 -17.56 -2.12 11.25
C PHE A 20 -17.62 -1.95 9.73
N ASP A 21 -18.79 -2.04 9.11
CA ASP A 21 -18.96 -1.68 7.69
C ASP A 21 -18.65 -0.20 7.46
N CYS A 22 -19.14 0.70 8.32
CA CYS A 22 -18.79 2.13 8.24
C CYS A 22 -17.31 2.37 8.49
N ALA A 23 -16.72 1.69 9.49
CA ALA A 23 -15.28 1.79 9.76
C ALA A 23 -14.46 1.29 8.57
N GLY A 24 -14.85 0.18 7.95
CA GLY A 24 -14.22 -0.37 6.75
C GLY A 24 -14.23 0.63 5.61
N VAL A 25 -15.38 1.22 5.28
CA VAL A 25 -15.48 2.25 4.22
C VAL A 25 -14.58 3.45 4.51
N MET A 26 -14.51 3.89 5.77
CA MET A 26 -13.62 5.00 6.16
C MET A 26 -12.15 4.62 5.99
N MET A 27 -11.76 3.42 6.42
CA MET A 27 -10.39 2.91 6.27
C MET A 27 -10.01 2.73 4.80
N GLU A 28 -10.91 2.21 3.96
CA GLU A 28 -10.74 2.09 2.51
C GLU A 28 -10.49 3.45 1.86
N SER A 29 -11.26 4.48 2.23
CA SER A 29 -11.06 5.83 1.74
C SER A 29 -9.70 6.41 2.15
N GLN A 30 -9.26 6.16 3.38
CA GLN A 30 -7.95 6.59 3.86
C GLN A 30 -6.83 5.86 3.12
N LEU A 31 -6.95 4.55 2.94
CA LEU A 31 -5.98 3.73 2.23
C LEU A 31 -5.85 4.12 0.76
N ARG A 32 -6.97 4.39 0.09
CA ARG A 32 -6.95 4.91 -1.28
C ARG A 32 -6.20 6.23 -1.36
N SER A 33 -6.41 7.13 -0.41
CA SER A 33 -5.67 8.40 -0.36
C SER A 33 -4.19 8.18 -0.09
N VAL A 34 -3.83 7.32 0.87
CA VAL A 34 -2.42 7.04 1.18
C VAL A 34 -1.74 6.39 -0.02
N GLY A 35 -2.32 5.36 -0.61
CA GLY A 35 -1.78 4.70 -1.81
C GLY A 35 -1.60 5.68 -2.96
N SER A 36 -2.60 6.49 -3.27
CA SER A 36 -2.50 7.48 -4.35
C SER A 36 -1.44 8.56 -4.06
N ASN A 37 -1.32 9.03 -2.82
CA ASN A 37 -0.33 10.03 -2.45
C ASN A 37 1.08 9.44 -2.52
N THR A 38 1.30 8.24 -1.96
CA THR A 38 2.60 7.56 -2.01
C THR A 38 3.06 7.30 -3.44
N LEU A 39 2.17 6.82 -4.32
CA LEU A 39 2.51 6.60 -5.74
C LEU A 39 2.89 7.92 -6.42
N ARG A 40 2.15 9.00 -6.16
CA ARG A 40 2.47 10.34 -6.68
C ARG A 40 3.82 10.83 -6.17
N ASP A 41 4.04 10.77 -4.86
CA ASP A 41 5.28 11.24 -4.22
C ASP A 41 6.50 10.47 -4.74
N PHE A 42 6.35 9.16 -4.99
CA PHE A 42 7.40 8.35 -5.60
C PHE A 42 7.69 8.76 -7.05
N MET A 43 6.65 9.02 -7.86
CA MET A 43 6.84 9.51 -9.22
C MET A 43 7.49 10.90 -9.24
N ASP A 44 7.05 11.79 -8.36
CA ASP A 44 7.62 13.12 -8.21
C ASP A 44 9.09 13.04 -7.77
N PHE A 45 9.44 12.11 -6.87
CA PHE A 45 10.81 11.83 -6.49
C PHE A 45 11.67 11.40 -7.67
N ILE A 46 11.20 10.48 -8.53
CA ILE A 46 11.95 10.03 -9.70
C ILE A 46 12.18 11.19 -10.68
N LEU A 47 11.12 11.96 -10.98
CA LEU A 47 11.16 13.01 -12.00
C LEU A 47 11.95 14.25 -11.57
N HIS A 48 11.95 14.56 -10.28
CA HIS A 48 12.58 15.77 -9.74
C HIS A 48 13.81 15.48 -8.90
N CYS A 49 14.38 14.28 -9.00
CA CYS A 49 15.55 13.91 -8.21
C CYS A 49 16.75 14.80 -8.56
N SER A 50 17.04 15.79 -7.72
CA SER A 50 18.18 16.69 -7.90
C SER A 50 19.44 16.06 -7.30
N GLY A 51 20.28 15.41 -8.11
CA GLY A 51 21.60 14.90 -7.70
C GLY A 51 21.94 13.49 -8.23
N ASN A 52 22.90 12.83 -7.56
CA ASN A 52 23.40 11.47 -7.85
C ASN A 52 22.39 10.37 -7.44
N CYS A 53 21.13 10.47 -7.87
CA CYS A 53 20.08 9.53 -7.46
C CYS A 53 20.19 8.16 -8.14
N PHE A 54 20.71 8.16 -9.36
CA PHE A 54 20.93 6.95 -10.14
C PHE A 54 22.37 6.96 -10.65
N LYS A 55 23.02 5.80 -10.58
CA LYS A 55 24.36 5.60 -11.13
C LYS A 55 24.25 4.74 -12.37
N LEU A 56 24.67 5.29 -13.50
CA LEU A 56 24.74 4.61 -14.78
C LEU A 56 26.18 4.66 -15.27
N ASN A 57 26.80 3.50 -15.45
CA ASN A 57 28.13 3.42 -16.03
C ASN A 57 27.99 3.27 -17.55
N ILE A 58 28.86 3.97 -18.28
CA ILE A 58 29.01 3.83 -19.73
C ILE A 58 30.27 3.02 -19.96
N ILE A 59 30.12 1.82 -20.53
CA ILE A 59 31.21 0.89 -20.80
C ILE A 59 31.34 0.75 -22.31
N VAL A 60 32.58 0.81 -22.83
CA VAL A 60 32.85 0.46 -24.23
C VAL A 60 33.30 -1.00 -24.27
N LYS A 61 32.48 -1.85 -24.88
CA LYS A 61 32.77 -3.28 -25.04
C LYS A 61 32.65 -3.65 -26.50
N GLU A 62 33.70 -4.26 -27.08
CA GLU A 62 33.68 -4.74 -28.47
C GLU A 62 33.34 -3.64 -29.51
N ARG A 63 33.76 -2.39 -29.24
CA ARG A 63 33.45 -1.18 -30.03
C ARG A 63 31.98 -0.73 -29.97
N GLU A 64 31.17 -1.32 -29.10
CA GLU A 64 29.81 -0.90 -28.78
C GLU A 64 29.77 -0.15 -27.44
N ILE A 65 28.82 0.78 -27.33
CA ILE A 65 28.52 1.47 -26.07
C ILE A 65 27.48 0.64 -25.32
N VAL A 66 27.81 0.25 -24.09
CA VAL A 66 26.94 -0.53 -23.21
C VAL A 66 26.68 0.27 -21.94
N LEU A 67 25.42 0.28 -21.51
CA LEU A 67 24.99 0.87 -20.25
C LEU A 67 24.98 -0.20 -19.16
N ASP A 68 25.60 0.09 -18.01
CA ASP A 68 25.66 -0.81 -16.87
C ASP A 68 25.25 -0.07 -15.58
N PRO A 69 24.10 -0.40 -14.96
CA PRO A 69 23.15 -1.43 -15.39
C PRO A 69 22.36 -1.03 -16.66
N PRO A 70 21.76 -2.00 -17.37
CA PRO A 70 20.95 -1.72 -18.56
C PRO A 70 19.69 -0.91 -18.20
N ILE A 71 19.11 -0.17 -19.15
CA ILE A 71 17.96 0.72 -18.88
C ILE A 71 16.77 -0.08 -18.34
N GLU A 72 16.56 -1.29 -18.86
CA GLU A 72 15.50 -2.21 -18.47
C GLU A 72 15.59 -2.62 -16.99
N TYR A 73 16.77 -2.55 -16.39
CA TYR A 73 16.94 -2.77 -14.95
C TYR A 73 16.21 -1.69 -14.15
N PHE A 74 16.34 -0.41 -14.53
CA PHE A 74 15.69 0.68 -13.82
C PHE A 74 14.17 0.59 -13.96
N GLU A 75 13.67 0.30 -15.16
CA GLU A 75 12.23 0.08 -15.38
C GLU A 75 11.71 -1.01 -14.43
N LYS A 76 12.36 -2.17 -14.40
CA LYS A 76 11.94 -3.28 -13.55
C LYS A 76 11.96 -2.93 -12.07
N VAL A 77 13.00 -2.25 -11.60
CA VAL A 77 13.11 -1.88 -10.17
C VAL A 77 12.08 -0.83 -9.80
N LEU A 78 11.93 0.23 -10.59
CA LEU A 78 11.02 1.33 -10.30
C LEU A 78 9.55 0.86 -10.37
N CYS A 79 9.18 0.08 -11.39
CA CYS A 79 7.87 -0.54 -11.48
C CYS A 79 7.61 -1.50 -10.30
N GLY A 80 8.60 -2.32 -9.93
CA GLY A 80 8.46 -3.23 -8.78
C GLY A 80 8.22 -2.51 -7.45
N ILE A 81 8.77 -1.30 -7.27
CA ILE A 81 8.47 -0.47 -6.10
C ILE A 81 7.01 0.00 -6.12
N LEU A 82 6.50 0.44 -7.27
CA LEU A 82 5.08 0.83 -7.42
C LEU A 82 4.15 -0.35 -7.10
N ASP A 83 4.46 -1.54 -7.61
CA ASP A 83 3.70 -2.77 -7.34
C ASP A 83 3.70 -3.09 -5.84
N THR A 84 4.85 -2.96 -5.18
CA THR A 84 4.98 -3.19 -3.73
C THR A 84 4.08 -2.24 -2.93
N VAL A 85 3.95 -0.97 -3.35
CA VAL A 85 3.04 -0.01 -2.69
C VAL A 85 1.58 -0.45 -2.86
N ILE A 86 1.20 -0.91 -4.05
CA ILE A 86 -0.16 -1.39 -4.34
C ILE A 86 -0.47 -2.63 -3.49
N ASP A 87 0.44 -3.60 -3.47
CA ASP A 87 0.30 -4.84 -2.69
C ASP A 87 0.19 -4.57 -1.19
N ALA A 88 0.99 -3.63 -0.67
CA ALA A 88 0.94 -3.24 0.74
C ALA A 88 -0.42 -2.62 1.12
N VAL A 89 -1.01 -1.80 0.25
CA VAL A 89 -2.33 -1.20 0.49
C VAL A 89 -3.46 -2.22 0.36
N ALA A 90 -3.34 -3.16 -0.60
CA ALA A 90 -4.33 -4.21 -0.82
C ALA A 90 -4.33 -5.30 0.27
N GLY A 91 -3.21 -5.50 0.96
CA GLY A 91 -3.05 -6.52 1.99
C GLY A 91 -3.66 -6.19 3.36
N ILE A 92 -4.31 -5.03 3.54
CA ILE A 92 -4.81 -4.62 4.85
C ILE A 92 -6.16 -5.26 5.16
N GLU A 93 -6.19 -6.02 6.25
CA GLU A 93 -7.38 -6.68 6.75
C GLU A 93 -8.38 -5.70 7.40
N ARG A 94 -9.65 -6.09 7.40
CA ARG A 94 -10.72 -5.36 8.08
C ARG A 94 -10.55 -5.44 9.60
N LEU A 95 -10.88 -4.35 10.28
CA LEU A 95 -10.61 -4.20 11.71
C LEU A 95 -11.28 -5.28 12.58
N GLU A 96 -12.48 -5.73 12.21
CA GLU A 96 -13.20 -6.78 12.93
C GLU A 96 -12.51 -8.14 12.90
N THR A 97 -11.74 -8.46 11.84
CA THR A 97 -11.03 -9.74 11.74
C THR A 97 -9.79 -9.77 12.62
N GLN A 98 -9.25 -8.59 12.96
CA GLN A 98 -8.09 -8.45 13.85
C GLN A 98 -8.48 -8.31 15.32
N LEU A 99 -9.62 -7.67 15.62
CA LEU A 99 -10.00 -7.35 17.01
C LEU A 99 -10.77 -8.47 17.72
N TYR A 100 -11.43 -9.37 16.99
CA TYR A 100 -12.27 -10.41 17.59
C TYR A 100 -11.68 -11.79 17.32
N LEU A 101 -11.07 -12.37 18.36
CA LEU A 101 -10.50 -13.73 18.33
C LEU A 101 -11.54 -14.81 17.98
N ASP A 102 -12.82 -14.56 18.29
CA ASP A 102 -13.94 -15.46 18.00
C ASP A 102 -14.59 -15.17 16.63
N TRP A 103 -13.95 -14.39 15.76
CA TRP A 103 -14.48 -14.12 14.42
C TRP A 103 -14.51 -15.41 13.58
N SER A 104 -15.70 -15.95 13.40
CA SER A 104 -15.94 -17.18 12.62
C SER A 104 -16.15 -16.94 11.13
N GLY A 105 -15.95 -15.70 10.65
CA GLY A 105 -16.06 -15.36 9.23
C GLY A 105 -14.74 -15.52 8.48
N PRO A 106 -14.75 -15.58 7.14
CA PRO A 106 -13.52 -15.60 6.36
C PRO A 106 -12.69 -14.32 6.60
N PRO A 107 -11.37 -14.36 6.38
CA PRO A 107 -10.55 -13.15 6.32
C PRO A 107 -11.15 -12.19 5.31
N ALA A 108 -11.26 -10.92 5.70
CA ALA A 108 -11.82 -9.89 4.84
C ALA A 108 -10.82 -8.74 4.78
N TYR A 109 -10.48 -8.34 3.56
CA TYR A 109 -9.56 -7.24 3.28
C TYR A 109 -10.34 -5.99 2.89
N LEU A 110 -9.71 -4.83 3.11
CA LEU A 110 -10.20 -3.54 2.65
C LEU A 110 -10.06 -3.46 1.12
N LYS A 111 -11.06 -2.92 0.44
CA LYS A 111 -11.14 -2.86 -1.03
C LYS A 111 -10.84 -1.48 -1.64
#